data_AF-A0A956HAM5-F1
#
_entry.id   AF-A0A956HAM5-F1
#
_cell.length_a   1.000
_cell.length_b   1.000
_cell.length_c   1.000
_cell.angle_alpha   90.00
_cell.angle_beta   90.00
_cell.angle_gamma   90.00
#
_symmetry.space_group_name_H-M   'P 1'
#
loop_
_entity.id
_entity.type
_entity.pdbx_description
1 polymer ?
#
loop_
_entity_poly.entity_id
_entity_poly.type
_entity_poly.pdbx_seq_one_letter_code
_entity_poly.pdbx_strand_id
1 'polypeptide(L)'
;VIKHQYGKLPWPDPVPEWSTGALDDLDDALARAKTDIEEFWCGDFEFKREGCASADPSCCRHTFRSEIAFVEVPVKKRGIILAENDTRANASAWPLDIDAKTAAHEFGHHLGNPDEYAGAQSVDPSVNGDGAKAGIDEESIMGAGWIMRRRHLDSVAEVLAMAVASQTGKPFTFRVVRS
;
A
#
# COMPACT_ATOMS: atom_id res chain seq x y z
N VAL A 1 1.81 -31.52 -12.86
CA VAL A 1 1.79 -30.46 -13.90
C VAL A 1 1.48 -29.16 -13.19
N ILE A 2 2.50 -28.41 -12.80
CA ILE A 2 2.31 -27.09 -12.18
C ILE A 2 3.48 -26.22 -12.65
N LYS A 3 3.23 -25.37 -13.64
CA LYS A 3 4.02 -24.16 -13.91
C LYS A 3 3.01 -23.10 -14.29
N HIS A 4 2.62 -22.29 -13.32
CA HIS A 4 1.76 -21.14 -13.58
C HIS A 4 2.63 -19.89 -13.52
N GLN A 5 3.42 -19.67 -14.59
CA GLN A 5 3.80 -18.31 -14.95
C GLN A 5 2.61 -17.72 -15.71
N TYR A 6 1.92 -16.74 -15.13
CA TYR A 6 0.87 -16.00 -15.82
C TYR A 6 1.42 -14.70 -16.41
N GLY A 7 2.06 -14.79 -17.58
CA GLY A 7 2.51 -13.59 -18.31
C GLY A 7 3.44 -13.88 -19.48
N LYS A 8 3.47 -13.00 -20.48
CA LYS A 8 4.40 -13.02 -21.64
C LYS A 8 5.55 -12.00 -21.52
N LEU A 9 5.73 -11.36 -20.37
CA LEU A 9 6.68 -10.27 -20.16
C LEU A 9 7.69 -10.62 -19.07
N PRO A 10 8.98 -10.25 -19.23
CA PRO A 10 10.03 -10.63 -18.31
C PRO A 10 10.01 -9.73 -17.07
N TRP A 11 9.72 -10.28 -15.90
CA TRP A 11 10.47 -10.01 -14.66
C TRP A 11 10.02 -10.91 -13.49
N PRO A 12 10.96 -11.53 -12.74
CA PRO A 12 12.32 -11.91 -13.12
C PRO A 12 12.32 -13.34 -13.68
N ASP A 13 12.79 -13.50 -14.93
CA ASP A 13 12.89 -14.79 -15.62
C ASP A 13 14.36 -15.25 -15.70
N PRO A 14 14.67 -16.56 -15.60
CA PRO A 14 13.73 -17.64 -15.35
C PRO A 14 13.30 -17.67 -13.88
N VAL A 15 12.00 -17.62 -13.62
CA VAL A 15 11.47 -17.96 -12.30
C VAL A 15 11.80 -19.45 -12.07
N PRO A 16 12.52 -19.81 -11.00
CA PRO A 16 12.84 -21.21 -10.74
C PRO A 16 11.55 -22.04 -10.66
N GLU A 17 11.67 -23.33 -10.98
CA GLU A 17 10.56 -24.25 -10.71
C GLU A 17 10.26 -24.24 -9.22
N TRP A 18 9.00 -23.98 -8.88
CA TRP A 18 8.58 -24.01 -7.49
C TRP A 18 8.72 -25.42 -6.95
N SER A 19 9.37 -25.54 -5.80
CA SER A 19 9.36 -26.79 -5.06
C SER A 19 7.94 -27.07 -4.53
N THR A 20 7.62 -28.33 -4.23
CA THR A 20 6.34 -28.65 -3.57
C THR A 20 6.22 -28.00 -2.19
N GLY A 21 7.35 -27.79 -1.50
CA GLY A 21 7.38 -27.05 -0.23
C GLY A 21 7.05 -25.56 -0.39
N ALA A 22 7.45 -24.94 -1.50
CA ALA A 22 7.15 -23.53 -1.78
C ALA A 22 5.64 -23.25 -1.95
N LEU A 23 4.86 -24.27 -2.33
CA LEU A 23 3.40 -24.14 -2.38
C LEU A 23 2.76 -24.20 -0.98
N ASP A 24 3.32 -25.00 -0.08
CA ASP A 24 2.88 -25.04 1.32
C ASP A 24 3.25 -23.74 2.05
N ASP A 25 4.42 -23.17 1.73
CA ASP A 25 4.89 -21.89 2.29
C ASP A 25 4.14 -20.67 1.76
N LEU A 26 3.48 -20.79 0.59
CA LEU A 26 2.76 -19.69 -0.07
C LEU A 26 1.58 -19.20 0.76
N ASP A 27 0.74 -20.11 1.24
CA ASP A 27 -0.45 -19.75 2.02
C ASP A 27 -0.05 -19.04 3.32
N ASP A 28 0.98 -19.53 3.98
CA ASP A 28 1.55 -18.92 5.18
C ASP A 28 2.18 -17.55 4.88
N ALA A 29 2.90 -17.40 3.76
CA ALA A 29 3.46 -16.13 3.34
C ALA A 29 2.38 -15.09 3.05
N LEU A 30 1.33 -15.47 2.32
CA LEU A 30 0.20 -14.60 2.01
C LEU A 30 -0.59 -14.21 3.26
N ALA A 31 -0.77 -15.14 4.19
CA ALA A 31 -1.42 -14.88 5.48
C ALA A 31 -0.61 -13.89 6.33
N ARG A 32 0.71 -14.06 6.41
CA ARG A 32 1.59 -13.11 7.12
C ARG A 32 1.55 -11.72 6.47
N ALA A 33 1.78 -11.62 5.17
CA ALA A 33 1.77 -10.34 4.47
C ALA A 33 0.42 -9.62 4.63
N LYS A 34 -0.69 -10.38 4.57
CA LYS A 34 -2.02 -9.84 4.85
C LYS A 34 -2.08 -9.21 6.25
N THR A 35 -1.72 -9.96 7.29
CA THR A 35 -1.75 -9.48 8.67
C THR A 35 -0.87 -8.25 8.84
N ASP A 36 0.36 -8.28 8.34
CA ASP A 36 1.32 -7.18 8.48
C ASP A 36 0.81 -5.89 7.80
N ILE A 37 0.23 -6.01 6.59
CA ILE A 37 -0.37 -4.87 5.88
C ILE A 37 -1.58 -4.33 6.62
N GLU A 38 -2.49 -5.21 7.07
CA GLU A 38 -3.70 -4.80 7.78
C GLU A 38 -3.36 -4.12 9.11
N GLU A 39 -2.43 -4.67 9.88
CA GLU A 39 -1.97 -4.07 11.13
C GLU A 39 -1.28 -2.72 10.92
N PHE A 40 -0.47 -2.58 9.87
CA PHE A 40 0.24 -1.34 9.61
C PHE A 40 -0.67 -0.23 9.07
N TRP A 41 -1.52 -0.51 8.09
CA TRP A 41 -2.30 0.52 7.38
C TRP A 41 -3.69 0.80 7.98
N CYS A 42 -4.18 -0.02 8.93
CA CYS A 42 -5.49 0.20 9.57
C CYS A 42 -5.39 0.91 10.93
N GLY A 43 -6.49 1.59 11.31
CA GLY A 43 -6.78 1.89 12.72
C GLY A 43 -6.15 3.15 13.32
N ASP A 44 -5.09 3.68 12.70
CA ASP A 44 -4.37 4.84 13.27
C ASP A 44 -4.93 6.20 12.84
N PHE A 45 -5.70 6.23 11.75
CA PHE A 45 -6.09 7.47 11.09
C PHE A 45 -7.61 7.64 10.98
N GLU A 46 -8.05 8.88 11.24
CA GLU A 46 -9.41 9.33 11.04
C GLU A 46 -9.44 10.44 9.99
N PHE A 47 -10.37 10.33 9.05
CA PHE A 47 -10.70 11.38 8.09
C PHE A 47 -11.76 12.29 8.69
N LYS A 48 -11.57 13.60 8.59
CA LYS A 48 -12.57 14.60 8.96
C LYS A 48 -12.91 15.47 7.76
N ARG A 49 -14.20 15.69 7.53
CA ARG A 49 -14.68 16.64 6.51
C ARG A 49 -14.18 18.05 6.83
N GLU A 50 -13.54 18.68 5.87
CA GLU A 50 -13.14 20.07 6.00
C GLU A 50 -14.37 20.99 5.93
N GLY A 51 -14.34 22.09 6.69
CA GLY A 51 -15.48 23.00 6.78
C GLY A 51 -16.69 22.41 7.50
N CYS A 52 -16.54 21.33 8.29
CA CYS A 52 -17.61 20.87 9.17
C CYS A 52 -17.93 21.94 10.23
N ALA A 53 -19.14 22.49 10.18
CA ALA A 53 -19.63 23.54 11.08
C ALA A 53 -20.15 23.02 12.43
N SER A 54 -20.20 21.71 12.62
CA SER A 54 -20.66 21.13 13.90
C SER A 54 -19.66 21.42 15.01
N ALA A 55 -20.16 21.81 16.18
CA ALA A 55 -19.37 21.95 17.40
C ALA A 55 -18.98 20.58 17.99
N ASP A 56 -19.65 19.50 17.58
CA ASP A 56 -19.31 18.14 18.00
C ASP A 56 -18.01 17.71 17.30
N PRO A 57 -16.92 17.41 18.05
CA PRO A 57 -15.64 17.03 17.47
C PRO A 57 -15.72 15.74 16.66
N SER A 58 -16.67 14.84 16.96
CA SER A 58 -16.89 13.55 16.29
C SER A 58 -17.66 13.68 14.97
N CYS A 59 -18.31 14.82 14.74
CA CYS A 59 -19.12 15.02 13.56
C CYS A 59 -18.28 15.04 12.28
N CYS A 60 -18.77 14.34 11.26
CA CYS A 60 -18.10 14.13 9.96
C CYS A 60 -16.70 13.52 10.09
N ARG A 61 -16.48 12.67 11.10
CA ARG A 61 -15.29 11.83 11.22
C ARG A 61 -15.58 10.41 10.75
N HIS A 62 -14.61 9.82 10.06
CA HIS A 62 -14.68 8.47 9.53
C HIS A 62 -13.34 7.77 9.75
N THR A 63 -13.36 6.55 10.27
CA THR A 63 -12.17 5.72 10.43
C THR A 63 -11.85 5.02 9.11
N PHE A 64 -10.55 4.90 8.81
CA PHE A 64 -10.09 4.06 7.73
C PHE A 64 -9.85 2.62 8.20
N ARG A 65 -10.30 1.66 7.41
CA ARG A 65 -9.89 0.26 7.53
C ARG A 65 -9.70 -0.30 6.13
N SER A 66 -8.55 -0.89 5.86
CA SER A 66 -8.32 -1.74 4.70
C SER A 66 -8.56 -3.20 5.06
N GLU A 67 -9.19 -3.93 4.15
CA GLU A 67 -9.27 -5.40 4.21
C GLU A 67 -8.51 -5.94 3.00
N ILE A 68 -7.56 -6.83 3.25
CA ILE A 68 -6.64 -7.33 2.23
C ILE A 68 -7.03 -8.75 1.83
N ALA A 69 -7.06 -8.98 0.52
CA ALA A 69 -7.26 -10.28 -0.08
C ALA A 69 -6.32 -10.46 -1.27
N PHE A 70 -5.60 -11.58 -1.29
CA PHE A 70 -4.84 -12.01 -2.45
C PHE A 70 -5.74 -12.87 -3.33
N VAL A 71 -5.92 -12.43 -4.57
CA VAL A 71 -6.78 -13.12 -5.55
C VAL A 71 -5.92 -13.51 -6.73
N GLU A 72 -5.77 -14.82 -6.94
CA GLU A 72 -5.07 -15.34 -8.12
C GLU A 72 -5.83 -14.95 -9.39
N VAL A 73 -5.09 -14.45 -10.38
CA VAL A 73 -5.64 -14.10 -11.69
C VAL A 73 -4.87 -14.82 -12.80
N PRO A 74 -5.56 -15.33 -13.84
CA PRO A 74 -4.91 -16.07 -14.92
C PRO A 74 -4.13 -15.18 -15.88
N VAL A 75 -4.26 -13.85 -15.79
CA VAL A 75 -3.43 -12.91 -16.54
C VAL A 75 -3.25 -11.66 -15.70
N LYS A 76 -2.00 -11.32 -15.40
CA LYS A 76 -1.67 -10.09 -14.67
C LYS A 76 -2.02 -8.86 -15.52
N LYS A 77 -3.07 -8.13 -15.14
CA LYS A 77 -3.34 -6.76 -15.61
C LYS A 77 -2.87 -5.72 -14.59
N ARG A 78 -3.13 -5.99 -13.31
CA ARG A 78 -2.68 -5.29 -12.10
C ARG A 78 -2.51 -6.38 -11.03
N GLY A 79 -1.48 -6.29 -10.20
CA GLY A 79 -1.20 -7.27 -9.15
C GLY A 79 0.29 -7.46 -8.92
N ILE A 80 0.62 -8.42 -8.07
CA ILE A 80 1.98 -8.82 -7.74
C ILE A 80 2.27 -10.20 -8.32
N ILE A 81 3.53 -10.47 -8.62
CA ILE A 81 4.04 -11.81 -8.93
C ILE A 81 4.72 -12.32 -7.67
N LEU A 82 4.39 -13.52 -7.22
CA LEU A 82 5.14 -14.17 -6.15
C LEU A 82 6.21 -15.06 -6.77
N ALA A 83 7.39 -15.11 -6.17
CA ALA A 83 8.49 -15.94 -6.64
C ALA A 83 9.26 -16.58 -5.48
N GLU A 84 9.63 -17.86 -5.64
CA GLU A 84 10.61 -18.55 -4.80
C GLU A 84 12.02 -18.10 -5.24
N ASN A 85 12.42 -16.88 -4.89
CA ASN A 85 13.75 -16.36 -5.17
C ASN A 85 14.17 -15.26 -4.18
N ASP A 86 15.46 -14.93 -4.16
CA ASP A 86 16.00 -13.85 -3.34
C ASP A 86 15.96 -12.48 -4.05
N THR A 87 15.05 -12.28 -5.03
CA THR A 87 15.04 -11.03 -5.80
C THR A 87 14.42 -9.89 -5.00
N ARG A 88 14.97 -8.68 -5.20
CA ARG A 88 14.46 -7.46 -4.56
C ARG A 88 12.97 -7.28 -4.91
N ALA A 89 12.14 -7.18 -3.86
CA ALA A 89 10.72 -6.89 -4.00
C ALA A 89 10.48 -5.53 -4.67
N ASN A 90 9.35 -5.43 -5.35
CA ASN A 90 8.79 -4.18 -5.86
C ASN A 90 7.26 -4.32 -5.97
N ALA A 91 6.58 -3.23 -6.35
CA ALA A 91 5.11 -3.17 -6.41
C ALA A 91 4.46 -4.15 -7.40
N SER A 92 5.27 -4.89 -8.15
CA SER A 92 4.86 -5.87 -9.15
C SER A 92 5.39 -7.29 -8.91
N ALA A 93 6.29 -7.50 -7.94
CA ALA A 93 6.89 -8.79 -7.67
C ALA A 93 7.43 -8.88 -6.23
N TRP A 94 7.05 -9.92 -5.48
CA TRP A 94 7.46 -10.16 -4.09
C TRP A 94 8.12 -11.55 -3.95
N PRO A 95 9.20 -11.67 -3.18
CA PRO A 95 9.73 -12.98 -2.79
C PRO A 95 8.79 -13.65 -1.78
N LEU A 96 8.82 -14.98 -1.68
CA LEU A 96 7.98 -15.75 -0.73
C LEU A 96 8.28 -15.41 0.74
N ASP A 97 9.53 -15.05 1.03
CA ASP A 97 9.99 -14.67 2.36
C ASP A 97 9.97 -13.14 2.59
N ILE A 98 9.16 -12.40 1.82
CA ILE A 98 8.99 -10.96 1.99
C ILE A 98 8.72 -10.62 3.46
N ASP A 99 9.54 -9.70 4.00
CA ASP A 99 9.37 -9.25 5.36
C ASP A 99 8.17 -8.30 5.49
N ALA A 100 7.63 -8.21 6.71
CA ALA A 100 6.49 -7.36 7.06
C ALA A 100 6.64 -5.92 6.54
N LYS A 101 7.87 -5.39 6.60
CA LYS A 101 8.12 -4.01 6.23
C LYS A 101 8.09 -3.78 4.75
N THR A 102 8.73 -4.66 4.00
CA THR A 102 8.69 -4.63 2.56
C THR A 102 7.25 -4.82 2.06
N ALA A 103 6.48 -5.77 2.63
CA ALA A 103 5.07 -5.95 2.24
C ALA A 103 4.21 -4.69 2.48
N ALA A 104 4.36 -4.05 3.64
CA ALA A 104 3.65 -2.80 3.95
C ALA A 104 4.07 -1.64 3.04
N HIS A 105 5.36 -1.50 2.72
CA HIS A 105 5.88 -0.50 1.80
C HIS A 105 5.29 -0.66 0.39
N GLU A 106 5.36 -1.88 -0.16
CA GLU A 106 4.85 -2.16 -1.50
C GLU A 106 3.32 -1.98 -1.59
N PHE A 107 2.59 -2.29 -0.51
CA PHE A 107 1.18 -1.97 -0.42
C PHE A 107 0.92 -0.45 -0.44
N GLY A 108 1.79 0.35 0.17
CA GLY A 108 1.74 1.81 0.12
C GLY A 108 1.71 2.36 -1.30
N HIS A 109 2.41 1.73 -2.25
CA HIS A 109 2.33 2.10 -3.67
C HIS A 109 0.95 1.82 -4.30
N HIS A 110 0.23 0.79 -3.84
CA HIS A 110 -1.15 0.55 -4.27
C HIS A 110 -2.12 1.62 -3.77
N LEU A 111 -1.76 2.34 -2.70
CA LEU A 111 -2.47 3.51 -2.22
C LEU A 111 -2.05 4.81 -2.94
N GLY A 112 -1.13 4.75 -3.90
CA GLY A 112 -0.70 5.91 -4.70
C GLY A 112 0.55 6.63 -4.18
N ASN A 113 1.22 6.08 -3.17
CA ASN A 113 2.38 6.73 -2.57
C ASN A 113 3.66 6.51 -3.40
N PRO A 114 4.46 7.55 -3.71
CA PRO A 114 5.78 7.39 -4.30
C PRO A 114 6.80 6.87 -3.27
N ASP A 115 7.96 6.42 -3.75
CA ASP A 115 9.12 6.19 -2.90
C ASP A 115 9.63 7.51 -2.30
N GLU A 116 10.15 7.46 -1.07
CA GLU A 116 10.62 8.62 -0.29
C GLU A 116 12.07 8.45 0.22
N TYR A 117 12.89 7.59 -0.41
CA TYR A 117 14.32 7.47 -0.11
C TYR A 117 15.21 8.07 -1.21
N ALA A 118 16.45 8.42 -0.84
CA ALA A 118 17.40 9.01 -1.77
C ALA A 118 17.71 8.09 -2.97
N GLY A 119 17.59 8.63 -4.19
CA GLY A 119 17.91 7.92 -5.43
C GLY A 119 16.76 7.09 -6.01
N ALA A 120 15.58 7.09 -5.38
CA ALA A 120 14.38 6.53 -5.99
C ALA A 120 13.94 7.36 -7.21
N GLN A 121 13.36 6.70 -8.22
CA GLN A 121 12.93 7.35 -9.46
C GLN A 121 11.58 8.06 -9.35
N SER A 122 10.78 7.70 -8.33
CA SER A 122 9.40 8.14 -8.18
C SER A 122 9.21 9.29 -7.18
N VAL A 123 10.30 9.77 -6.54
CA VAL A 123 10.24 10.82 -5.52
C VAL A 123 9.50 12.06 -6.02
N ASP A 124 8.54 12.55 -5.23
CA ASP A 124 7.88 13.83 -5.47
C ASP A 124 8.64 14.96 -4.74
N PRO A 125 9.41 15.80 -5.46
CA PRO A 125 10.20 16.86 -4.85
C PRO A 125 9.36 18.00 -4.26
N SER A 126 8.06 18.05 -4.56
CA SER A 126 7.16 19.09 -4.02
C SER A 126 6.82 18.85 -2.55
N VAL A 127 6.91 17.61 -2.07
CA VAL A 127 6.60 17.23 -0.69
C VAL A 127 7.68 17.75 0.27
N ASN A 128 7.27 18.59 1.22
CA ASN A 128 8.13 19.18 2.24
C ASN A 128 7.35 19.37 3.55
N GLY A 129 8.03 19.22 4.68
CA GLY A 129 7.40 19.26 6.01
C GLY A 129 7.25 17.86 6.59
N ASP A 130 6.60 17.73 7.76
CA ASP A 130 6.20 16.45 8.42
C ASP A 130 7.24 15.29 8.49
N GLY A 131 8.53 15.57 8.25
CA GLY A 131 9.63 14.61 8.17
C GLY A 131 10.36 14.64 6.82
N ALA A 132 9.64 14.97 5.75
CA ALA A 132 10.14 15.03 4.39
C ALA A 132 10.90 16.32 4.05
N LYS A 133 11.95 16.15 3.24
CA LYS A 133 12.71 17.24 2.59
C LYS A 133 12.86 16.93 1.11
N ALA A 134 12.23 17.73 0.25
CA ALA A 134 12.18 17.53 -1.19
C ALA A 134 11.78 16.08 -1.58
N GLY A 135 10.73 15.58 -0.95
CA GLY A 135 10.19 14.22 -1.15
C GLY A 135 10.91 13.11 -0.41
N ILE A 136 12.06 13.37 0.22
CA ILE A 136 12.83 12.35 0.93
C ILE A 136 12.48 12.37 2.42
N ASP A 137 12.05 11.24 2.96
CA ASP A 137 11.72 11.00 4.37
C ASP A 137 12.19 9.60 4.77
N GLU A 138 13.45 9.49 5.20
CA GLU A 138 14.09 8.22 5.54
C GLU A 138 13.45 7.51 6.76
N GLU A 139 12.66 8.21 7.56
CA GLU A 139 11.94 7.63 8.70
C GLU A 139 10.57 7.07 8.29
N SER A 140 10.07 7.45 7.11
CA SER A 140 8.76 7.05 6.63
C SER A 140 8.77 5.60 6.14
N ILE A 141 7.58 4.98 6.13
CA ILE A 141 7.37 3.66 5.52
C ILE A 141 7.71 3.63 4.03
N MET A 142 7.49 4.74 3.32
CA MET A 142 7.83 4.88 1.90
C MET A 142 9.31 5.23 1.67
N GLY A 143 10.03 5.56 2.74
CA GLY A 143 11.50 5.66 2.75
C GLY A 143 12.14 4.40 3.33
N ALA A 144 13.20 4.58 4.11
CA ALA A 144 13.91 3.49 4.78
C ALA A 144 13.39 3.18 6.20
N GLY A 145 12.28 3.77 6.63
CA GLY A 145 11.83 3.76 8.02
C GLY A 145 10.57 2.93 8.27
N TRP A 146 9.77 3.31 9.26
CA TRP A 146 8.56 2.57 9.68
C TRP A 146 7.42 3.50 10.10
N ILE A 147 7.51 4.79 9.76
CA ILE A 147 6.50 5.78 10.12
C ILE A 147 5.52 5.97 8.96
N MET A 148 4.25 5.64 9.18
CA MET A 148 3.19 6.09 8.29
C MET A 148 2.91 7.57 8.53
N ARG A 149 2.93 8.37 7.46
CA ARG A 149 2.65 9.82 7.50
C ARG A 149 1.22 10.07 7.05
N ARG A 150 0.60 11.16 7.50
CA ARG A 150 -0.79 11.48 7.15
C ARG A 150 -1.02 11.60 5.65
N ARG A 151 -0.05 12.20 4.95
CA ARG A 151 -0.04 12.33 3.49
C ARG A 151 -0.15 10.99 2.76
N HIS A 152 0.26 9.88 3.40
CA HIS A 152 0.20 8.55 2.79
C HIS A 152 -1.24 8.02 2.60
N LEU A 153 -2.23 8.73 3.14
CA LEU A 153 -3.65 8.42 3.02
C LEU A 153 -4.42 9.47 2.20
N ASP A 154 -3.75 10.40 1.52
CA ASP A 154 -4.42 11.46 0.76
C ASP A 154 -5.28 10.89 -0.37
N SER A 155 -4.81 9.90 -1.11
CA SER A 155 -5.63 9.22 -2.13
C SER A 155 -6.84 8.50 -1.54
N VAL A 156 -6.76 8.02 -0.29
CA VAL A 156 -7.91 7.43 0.40
C VAL A 156 -8.93 8.53 0.76
N ALA A 157 -8.48 9.70 1.20
CA ALA A 157 -9.33 10.85 1.46
C ALA A 157 -10.03 11.33 0.16
N GLU A 158 -9.33 11.33 -0.97
CA GLU A 158 -9.88 11.65 -2.29
C GLU A 158 -10.95 10.64 -2.71
N VAL A 159 -10.69 9.34 -2.56
CA VAL A 159 -11.69 8.29 -2.88
C VAL A 159 -12.92 8.43 -1.99
N LEU A 160 -12.76 8.73 -0.69
CA LEU A 160 -13.88 9.01 0.21
C LEU A 160 -14.69 10.22 -0.26
N ALA A 161 -14.03 11.32 -0.63
CA ALA A 161 -14.67 12.51 -1.19
C ALA A 161 -15.49 12.18 -2.44
N MET A 162 -14.90 11.42 -3.37
CA MET A 162 -15.57 10.98 -4.60
C MET A 162 -16.79 10.10 -4.30
N ALA A 163 -16.67 9.14 -3.37
CA ALA A 163 -17.76 8.26 -3.00
C ALA A 163 -18.93 9.04 -2.37
N VAL A 164 -18.64 9.99 -1.47
CA VAL A 164 -19.68 10.83 -0.86
C VAL A 164 -20.33 11.74 -1.90
N ALA A 165 -19.56 12.33 -2.81
CA ALA A 165 -20.10 13.15 -3.89
C ALA A 165 -21.01 12.32 -4.81
N SER A 166 -20.61 11.10 -5.16
CA SER A 166 -21.41 10.18 -5.97
C SER A 166 -22.73 9.79 -5.30
N GLN A 167 -22.78 9.66 -3.97
CA GLN A 167 -23.99 9.27 -3.25
C GLN A 167 -24.90 10.45 -2.92
N THR A 168 -24.33 11.63 -2.63
CA THR A 168 -25.07 12.77 -2.08
C THR A 168 -25.26 13.92 -3.07
N GLY A 169 -24.52 13.92 -4.19
CA GLY A 169 -24.44 15.04 -5.13
C GLY A 169 -23.69 16.26 -4.58
N LYS A 170 -23.07 16.17 -3.41
CA LYS A 170 -22.37 17.28 -2.75
C LYS A 170 -20.87 17.06 -2.75
N PRO A 171 -20.06 17.99 -3.26
CA PRO A 171 -18.61 17.90 -3.16
C PRO A 171 -18.18 18.22 -1.73
N PHE A 172 -17.46 17.30 -1.10
CA PHE A 172 -16.80 17.51 0.18
C PHE A 172 -15.32 17.17 0.05
N THR A 173 -14.48 17.81 0.85
CA THR A 173 -13.08 17.43 1.05
C THR A 173 -12.92 16.82 2.44
N PHE A 174 -12.01 15.87 2.55
CA PHE A 174 -11.65 15.23 3.79
C PHE A 174 -10.16 15.36 4.00
N ARG A 175 -9.74 15.47 5.26
CA ARG A 175 -8.33 15.43 5.64
C ARG A 175 -8.11 14.45 6.77
N VAL A 176 -6.91 13.91 6.86
CA VAL A 176 -6.50 13.06 7.96
C VAL A 176 -6.23 13.92 9.21
N VAL A 177 -6.86 13.61 10.35
CA VAL A 177 -6.81 14.46 11.56
C VAL A 177 -6.29 13.80 12.83
N ARG A 178 -6.08 12.47 12.84
CA ARG A 178 -5.60 11.75 14.03
C ARG A 178 -4.17 11.24 13.84
N SER A 179 -3.46 11.16 14.96
CA SER A 179 -2.25 10.40 15.30
C SER A 179 -2.37 10.16 16.79
#